data_AF-A0A7C7KTC4-F1
#
_entry.id   AF-A0A7C7KTC4-F1
#
_cell.length_a   1.000
_cell.length_b   1.000
_cell.length_c   1.000
_cell.angle_alpha   90.00
_cell.angle_beta   90.00
_cell.angle_gamma   90.00
#
_symmetry.space_group_name_H-M   'P 1'
#
loop_
_entity.id
_entity.type
_entity.pdbx_description
1 polymer ?
#
loop_
_entity_poly.entity_id
_entity_poly.type
_entity_poly.pdbx_seq_one_letter_code
_entity_poly.pdbx_strand_id
1 'polypeptide(L)'
;MAAKAVDIHAHFPGEGFYGTFQPFIEHLKKYFRTEARFRDVDEVLKEFSEAGVSKIVLLPIEASKVSGKPGDTNELFSEIQRKAPDRFIAFATVDPLSPKQASEELERAVKDLELKGLKLHPQLQCFRPSDERAFRVYETAEELGIPILFHTGTTGVGAGMEGGYGILLDYGRPIYVDKVAASFPRLKIIMAHFGWPWYEEALAVAMHKANVYIDLSGWA
;
A
#
# COMPACT_ATOMS: atom_id res chain seq x y z
N MET A 1 3.69 1.36 31.52
CA MET A 1 3.21 2.30 30.48
C MET A 1 2.18 1.57 29.65
N ALA A 2 1.02 2.17 29.35
CA ALA A 2 0.06 1.54 28.43
C ALA A 2 0.74 1.29 27.08
N ALA A 3 0.58 0.09 26.52
CA ALA A 3 1.10 -0.22 25.19
C ALA A 3 0.45 0.75 24.19
N LYS A 4 1.28 1.46 23.43
CA LYS A 4 0.84 2.42 22.43
C LYS A 4 0.67 1.68 21.10
N ALA A 5 -0.56 1.61 20.57
CA ALA A 5 -0.82 0.93 19.30
C ALA A 5 -0.20 1.70 18.13
N VAL A 6 0.24 0.97 17.10
CA VAL A 6 0.66 1.52 15.81
C VAL A 6 -0.22 0.90 14.75
N ASP A 7 -0.98 1.72 14.03
CA ASP A 7 -1.71 1.27 12.87
C ASP A 7 -0.78 1.30 11.66
N ILE A 8 -0.59 0.15 11.01
CA ILE A 8 0.34 0.01 9.89
C ILE A 8 -0.33 0.10 8.52
N HIS A 9 -1.64 0.33 8.46
CA HIS A 9 -2.39 0.34 7.22
C HIS A 9 -3.51 1.38 7.24
N ALA A 10 -3.17 2.63 6.96
CA ALA A 10 -4.13 3.69 6.77
C ALA A 10 -3.96 4.35 5.39
N HIS A 11 -5.08 4.74 4.79
CA HIS A 11 -5.11 5.59 3.61
C HIS A 11 -5.56 6.99 4.02
N PHE A 12 -4.87 8.01 3.50
CA PHE A 12 -5.28 9.38 3.78
C PHE A 12 -6.49 9.76 2.91
N PRO A 13 -7.64 10.13 3.49
CA PRO A 13 -8.88 10.38 2.77
C PRO A 13 -8.89 11.81 2.17
N GLY A 14 -7.92 12.11 1.32
CA GLY A 14 -7.72 13.41 0.68
C GLY A 14 -8.04 13.42 -0.82
N GLU A 15 -7.68 14.51 -1.48
CA GLU A 15 -7.93 14.72 -2.92
C GLU A 15 -7.30 13.64 -3.82
N GLY A 16 -6.08 13.16 -3.50
CA GLY A 16 -5.43 12.09 -4.26
C GLY A 16 -6.25 10.79 -4.24
N PHE A 17 -6.58 10.31 -3.04
CA PHE A 17 -7.39 9.10 -2.82
C PHE A 17 -8.76 9.16 -3.52
N TYR A 18 -9.53 10.22 -3.31
CA TYR A 18 -10.84 10.34 -3.93
C TYR A 18 -10.76 10.63 -5.44
N GLY A 19 -9.74 11.37 -5.88
CA GLY A 19 -9.50 11.68 -7.28
C GLY A 19 -9.25 10.44 -8.14
N THR A 20 -8.38 9.53 -7.68
CA THR A 20 -8.12 8.28 -8.42
C THR A 20 -9.33 7.35 -8.42
N PHE A 21 -10.14 7.39 -7.37
CA PHE A 21 -11.31 6.53 -7.24
C PHE A 21 -12.61 7.10 -7.77
N GLN A 22 -12.59 8.28 -8.40
CA GLN A 22 -13.79 8.88 -9.00
C GLN A 22 -14.59 7.91 -9.90
N PRO A 23 -13.98 7.06 -10.76
CA PRO A 23 -14.72 6.09 -11.58
C PRO A 23 -15.38 4.96 -10.76
N PHE A 24 -14.89 4.72 -9.55
CA PHE A 24 -15.27 3.59 -8.70
C PHE A 24 -16.10 4.00 -7.48
N ILE A 25 -16.22 5.30 -7.20
CA ILE A 25 -16.63 5.80 -5.88
C ILE A 25 -17.99 5.28 -5.43
N GLU A 26 -18.99 5.25 -6.32
CA GLU A 26 -20.33 4.76 -6.00
C GLU A 26 -20.35 3.25 -5.73
N HIS A 27 -19.51 2.48 -6.44
CA HIS A 27 -19.37 1.05 -6.22
C HIS A 27 -18.63 0.77 -4.91
N LEU A 28 -17.58 1.54 -4.60
CA LEU A 28 -16.83 1.42 -3.36
C LEU A 28 -17.71 1.73 -2.16
N LYS A 29 -18.54 2.79 -2.23
CA LYS A 29 -19.54 3.09 -1.18
C LYS A 29 -20.48 1.92 -0.93
N LYS A 30 -21.03 1.33 -2.00
CA LYS A 30 -21.90 0.16 -1.91
C LYS A 30 -21.18 -1.07 -1.35
N TYR A 31 -19.95 -1.32 -1.79
CA TYR A 31 -19.16 -2.47 -1.38
C TYR A 31 -18.77 -2.40 0.11
N PHE A 32 -18.21 -1.27 0.53
CA PHE A 32 -17.75 -1.05 1.90
C PHE A 32 -18.85 -0.59 2.85
N ARG A 33 -20.06 -0.32 2.35
CA ARG A 33 -21.20 0.19 3.12
C ARG A 33 -20.85 1.45 3.92
N THR A 34 -20.09 2.34 3.28
CA THR A 34 -19.60 3.59 3.87
C THR A 34 -19.75 4.74 2.89
N GLU A 35 -19.82 5.96 3.40
CA GLU A 35 -19.78 7.16 2.58
C GLU A 35 -18.34 7.65 2.36
N ALA A 36 -18.15 8.34 1.23
CA ALA A 36 -16.92 9.08 0.96
C ALA A 36 -16.90 10.36 1.80
N ARG A 37 -15.91 10.50 2.67
CA ARG A 37 -15.72 11.67 3.53
C ARG A 37 -14.27 12.15 3.47
N PHE A 38 -14.08 13.35 2.95
CA PHE A 38 -12.82 14.08 3.05
C PHE A 38 -12.54 14.40 4.52
N ARG A 39 -11.31 14.19 4.96
CA ARG A 39 -10.84 14.60 6.28
C ARG A 39 -9.52 15.34 6.13
N ASP A 40 -9.34 16.39 6.92
CA ASP A 40 -8.04 17.02 7.04
C ASP A 40 -7.12 16.25 8.01
N VAL A 41 -5.89 16.74 8.16
CA VAL A 41 -4.89 16.11 9.02
C VAL A 41 -5.31 16.11 10.50
N ASP A 42 -5.91 17.19 10.98
CA ASP A 42 -6.28 17.32 12.39
C ASP A 42 -7.44 16.40 12.73
N GLU A 43 -8.43 16.26 11.84
CA GLU A 43 -9.51 15.29 11.95
C GLU A 43 -8.98 13.85 12.01
N VAL A 44 -8.06 13.47 11.11
CA VAL A 44 -7.45 12.13 11.11
C VAL A 44 -6.67 11.90 12.41
N LEU A 45 -5.85 12.85 12.85
CA LEU A 45 -5.08 12.71 14.08
C LEU A 45 -5.98 12.57 15.31
N LYS A 46 -7.08 13.33 15.36
CA LYS A 46 -8.05 13.24 16.45
C LYS A 46 -8.68 11.85 16.51
N GLU A 47 -9.21 11.35 15.40
CA GLU A 47 -9.87 10.04 15.30
C GLU A 47 -8.94 8.91 15.76
N PHE A 48 -7.71 8.88 15.26
CA PHE A 48 -6.73 7.86 15.65
C PHE A 48 -6.29 8.00 17.11
N SER A 49 -6.22 9.22 17.64
CA SER A 49 -5.88 9.43 19.07
C SER A 49 -7.00 8.96 19.99
N GLU A 50 -8.27 9.20 19.63
CA GLU A 50 -9.44 8.70 20.34
C GLU A 50 -9.52 7.16 20.31
N ALA A 51 -9.04 6.53 19.23
CA ALA A 51 -8.90 5.08 19.11
C ALA A 51 -7.67 4.51 19.85
N GLY A 52 -6.84 5.34 20.51
CA GLY A 52 -5.65 4.89 21.23
C GLY A 52 -4.44 4.57 20.34
N VAL A 53 -4.45 5.00 19.07
CA VAL A 53 -3.37 4.80 18.11
C VAL A 53 -2.33 5.92 18.22
N SER A 54 -1.09 5.54 18.48
CA SER A 54 0.01 6.47 18.68
C SER A 54 0.76 6.85 17.41
N LYS A 55 0.85 5.94 16.44
CA LYS A 55 1.46 6.18 15.14
C LYS A 55 0.67 5.52 14.04
N ILE A 56 0.73 6.12 12.86
CA ILE A 56 -0.09 5.76 11.71
C ILE A 56 0.83 5.65 10.50
N VAL A 57 0.85 4.49 9.87
CA VAL A 57 1.52 4.31 8.59
C VAL A 57 0.54 4.68 7.47
N LEU A 58 0.89 5.73 6.73
CA LEU A 58 0.11 6.22 5.61
C LEU A 58 0.58 5.56 4.32
N LEU A 59 -0.35 4.89 3.64
CA LEU A 59 -0.10 4.12 2.42
C LEU A 59 -0.76 4.82 1.22
N PRO A 60 0.03 5.31 0.25
CA PRO A 60 -0.52 5.89 -0.97
C PRO A 60 -1.19 4.82 -1.85
N ILE A 61 -2.19 5.24 -2.60
CA ILE A 61 -2.80 4.43 -3.65
C ILE A 61 -2.52 5.05 -5.02
N GLU A 62 -1.77 4.30 -5.83
CA GLU A 62 -1.57 4.56 -7.24
C GLU A 62 -2.47 3.61 -8.04
N ALA A 63 -3.50 4.17 -8.69
CA ALA A 63 -4.45 3.39 -9.48
C ALA A 63 -4.66 3.95 -10.89
N SER A 64 -3.79 4.85 -11.35
CA SER A 64 -3.97 5.57 -12.62
C SER A 64 -4.06 4.65 -13.84
N LYS A 65 -3.38 3.49 -13.82
CA LYS A 65 -3.47 2.49 -14.89
C LYS A 65 -4.86 1.91 -15.07
N VAL A 66 -5.62 1.76 -13.98
CA VAL A 66 -7.00 1.24 -14.03
C VAL A 66 -8.02 2.37 -14.06
N SER A 67 -7.80 3.47 -13.34
CA SER A 67 -8.78 4.57 -13.24
C SER A 67 -8.70 5.57 -14.38
N GLY A 68 -7.55 5.69 -15.05
CA GLY A 68 -7.24 6.78 -15.97
C GLY A 68 -7.20 8.16 -15.29
N LYS A 69 -7.12 8.21 -13.96
CA LYS A 69 -7.12 9.43 -13.14
C LYS A 69 -5.83 9.51 -12.31
N PRO A 70 -5.31 10.71 -12.05
CA PRO A 70 -4.19 10.87 -11.11
C PRO A 70 -4.64 10.44 -9.70
N GLY A 71 -3.70 9.89 -8.94
CA GLY A 71 -3.93 9.48 -7.55
C GLY A 71 -2.97 10.14 -6.58
N ASP A 72 -2.67 9.42 -5.50
CA ASP A 72 -1.74 9.89 -4.48
C ASP A 72 -0.33 10.07 -5.05
N THR A 73 0.36 11.12 -4.60
CA THR A 73 1.75 11.42 -4.97
C THR A 73 2.69 11.33 -3.77
N ASN A 74 3.97 11.11 -4.03
CA ASN A 74 5.00 11.09 -2.99
C ASN A 74 5.13 12.46 -2.31
N GLU A 75 4.96 13.56 -3.05
CA GLU A 75 4.92 14.93 -2.53
C GLU A 75 3.80 15.10 -1.50
N LEU A 76 2.57 14.72 -1.86
CA LEU A 76 1.41 14.84 -0.98
C LEU A 76 1.64 14.07 0.34
N PHE A 77 2.19 12.86 0.24
CA PHE A 77 2.44 12.02 1.42
C PHE A 77 3.58 12.56 2.29
N SER A 78 4.60 13.19 1.69
CA SER A 78 5.64 13.91 2.43
C SER A 78 5.07 15.13 3.15
N GLU A 79 4.21 15.91 2.49
CA GLU A 79 3.54 17.07 3.08
C GLU A 79 2.65 16.68 4.26
N ILE A 80 1.86 15.62 4.13
CA ILE A 80 1.03 15.09 5.23
C ILE A 80 1.91 14.61 6.39
N GLN A 81 2.97 13.85 6.11
CA GLN A 81 3.92 13.39 7.13
C GLN A 81 4.54 14.57 7.90
N ARG A 82 4.96 15.62 7.20
CA ARG A 82 5.59 16.81 7.80
C ARG A 82 4.66 17.59 8.73
N LYS A 83 3.34 17.48 8.57
CA LYS A 83 2.36 18.12 9.47
C LYS A 83 2.31 17.48 10.86
N ALA A 84 2.65 16.19 10.99
CA ALA A 84 2.74 15.50 12.28
C ALA A 84 3.80 14.38 12.26
N PRO A 85 5.10 14.71 12.19
CA PRO A 85 6.18 13.76 11.92
C PRO A 85 6.44 12.76 13.06
N ASP A 86 5.93 13.04 14.27
CA ASP A 86 5.96 12.12 15.41
C ASP A 86 4.82 11.08 15.37
N ARG A 87 3.76 11.37 14.61
CA ARG A 87 2.53 10.56 14.46
C ARG A 87 2.48 9.80 13.14
N PHE A 88 2.84 10.42 12.04
CA PHE A 88 2.75 9.83 10.71
C PHE A 88 4.07 9.23 10.23
N ILE A 89 3.96 8.07 9.59
CA ILE A 89 5.03 7.41 8.85
C ILE A 89 4.47 7.17 7.45
N ALA A 90 4.88 7.96 6.47
CA ALA A 90 4.37 7.84 5.11
C ALA A 90 5.25 6.93 4.25
N PHE A 91 4.62 6.09 3.44
CA PHE A 91 5.28 5.28 2.42
C PHE A 91 5.22 5.99 1.08
N ALA A 92 6.19 5.70 0.21
CA ALA A 92 6.22 6.08 -1.19
C ALA A 92 5.38 5.13 -2.04
N THR A 93 5.09 5.53 -3.28
CA THR A 93 4.64 4.66 -4.37
C THR A 93 5.41 4.98 -5.64
N VAL A 94 5.56 4.00 -6.52
CA VAL A 94 6.14 4.13 -7.87
C VAL A 94 5.41 3.17 -8.81
N ASP A 95 5.49 3.38 -10.12
CA ASP A 95 5.17 2.32 -11.09
C ASP A 95 6.36 1.35 -11.17
N PRO A 96 6.27 0.12 -10.63
CA PRO A 96 7.41 -0.79 -10.58
C PRO A 96 7.81 -1.35 -11.95
N LEU A 97 6.94 -1.23 -12.96
CA LEU A 97 7.24 -1.66 -14.31
C LEU A 97 7.85 -0.54 -15.16
N SER A 98 7.76 0.71 -14.73
CA SER A 98 8.49 1.81 -15.37
C SER A 98 9.99 1.49 -15.34
N PRO A 99 10.78 1.83 -16.38
CA PRO A 99 12.23 1.58 -16.44
C PRO A 99 13.02 2.20 -15.27
N LYS A 100 14.30 2.56 -15.49
CA LYS A 100 15.18 3.13 -14.46
C LYS A 100 14.54 4.25 -13.60
N GLN A 101 13.59 4.98 -14.18
CA GLN A 101 12.77 6.01 -13.54
C GLN A 101 12.10 5.56 -12.23
N ALA A 102 11.67 4.29 -12.11
CA ALA A 102 11.00 3.82 -10.88
C ALA A 102 11.96 3.74 -9.68
N SER A 103 13.18 3.24 -9.89
CA SER A 103 14.21 3.18 -8.86
C SER A 103 14.72 4.56 -8.48
N GLU A 104 14.93 5.44 -9.47
CA GLU A 104 15.36 6.84 -9.25
C GLU A 104 14.31 7.63 -8.47
N GLU A 105 13.02 7.45 -8.79
CA GLU A 105 11.93 8.08 -8.05
C GLU A 105 11.81 7.54 -6.62
N LEU A 106 11.98 6.23 -6.41
CA LEU A 106 11.99 5.67 -5.06
C LEU A 106 13.14 6.23 -4.23
N GLU A 107 14.34 6.31 -4.80
CA GLU A 107 15.50 6.90 -4.14
C GLU A 107 15.25 8.37 -3.76
N ARG A 108 14.71 9.17 -4.68
CA ARG A 108 14.30 10.56 -4.41
C ARG A 108 13.25 10.64 -3.31
N ALA A 109 12.21 9.81 -3.37
CA ALA A 109 11.13 9.79 -2.39
C ALA A 109 11.62 9.45 -0.97
N VAL A 110 12.62 8.59 -0.84
CA VAL A 110 13.19 8.24 0.46
C VAL A 110 14.20 9.29 0.94
N LYS A 111 15.10 9.75 0.07
CA LYS A 111 16.20 10.65 0.46
C LYS A 111 15.78 12.10 0.59
N ASP A 112 14.96 12.59 -0.33
CA ASP A 112 14.60 14.01 -0.41
C ASP A 112 13.23 14.27 0.24
N LEU A 113 12.28 13.35 0.06
CA LEU A 113 10.93 13.46 0.63
C LEU A 113 10.78 12.76 1.99
N GLU A 114 11.84 12.08 2.45
CA GLU A 114 11.93 11.42 3.76
C GLU A 114 10.86 10.35 4.02
N LEU A 115 10.29 9.77 2.95
CA LEU A 115 9.33 8.66 3.07
C LEU A 115 10.03 7.38 3.55
N LYS A 116 9.30 6.54 4.29
CA LYS A 116 9.89 5.50 5.16
C LYS A 116 9.65 4.06 4.70
N GLY A 117 9.02 3.87 3.55
CA GLY A 117 8.66 2.57 2.99
C GLY A 117 8.15 2.71 1.57
N LEU A 118 7.86 1.59 0.91
CA LEU A 118 7.25 1.56 -0.41
C LEU A 118 5.93 0.77 -0.34
N LYS A 119 4.83 1.36 -0.82
CA LYS A 119 3.54 0.71 -1.00
C LYS A 119 3.36 0.38 -2.47
N LEU A 120 3.02 -0.88 -2.76
CA LEU A 120 2.61 -1.32 -4.09
C LEU A 120 1.20 -1.93 -4.03
N HIS A 121 0.44 -1.75 -5.09
CA HIS A 121 -0.88 -2.35 -5.28
C HIS A 121 -0.93 -3.13 -6.60
N PRO A 122 -0.47 -4.40 -6.61
CA PRO A 122 -0.34 -5.23 -7.81
C PRO A 122 -1.56 -5.23 -8.75
N GLN A 123 -2.78 -5.31 -8.20
CA GLN A 123 -4.03 -5.31 -8.95
C GLN A 123 -4.30 -3.99 -9.68
N LEU A 124 -4.01 -2.84 -9.03
CA LEU A 124 -4.26 -1.51 -9.62
C LEU A 124 -3.09 -1.03 -10.49
N GLN A 125 -1.89 -1.55 -10.25
CA GLN A 125 -0.67 -1.23 -11.01
C GLN A 125 -0.36 -2.26 -12.10
N CYS A 126 -1.24 -3.27 -12.25
CA CYS A 126 -1.27 -4.27 -13.31
C CYS A 126 0.01 -5.12 -13.44
N PHE A 127 0.53 -5.64 -12.33
CA PHE A 127 1.75 -6.47 -12.33
C PHE A 127 1.69 -7.57 -11.26
N ARG A 128 2.45 -8.66 -11.45
CA ARG A 128 2.67 -9.66 -10.40
C ARG A 128 3.89 -9.25 -9.56
N PRO A 129 3.86 -9.35 -8.22
CA PRO A 129 5.05 -9.12 -7.39
C PRO A 129 6.28 -9.93 -7.85
N SER A 130 6.08 -11.13 -8.38
CA SER A 130 7.15 -12.00 -8.87
C SER A 130 7.70 -11.65 -10.26
N ASP A 131 7.21 -10.58 -10.91
CA ASP A 131 7.70 -10.10 -12.19
C ASP A 131 9.10 -9.50 -12.04
N GLU A 132 10.09 -10.10 -12.69
CA GLU A 132 11.50 -9.69 -12.57
C GLU A 132 11.75 -8.27 -13.11
N ARG A 133 10.84 -7.71 -13.91
CA ARG A 133 10.95 -6.30 -14.31
C ARG A 133 10.82 -5.36 -13.11
N ALA A 134 10.07 -5.75 -12.08
CA ALA A 134 9.93 -4.97 -10.85
C ALA A 134 11.12 -5.11 -9.88
N PHE A 135 12.00 -6.10 -10.09
CA PHE A 135 13.07 -6.44 -9.15
C PHE A 135 14.07 -5.30 -8.94
N ARG A 136 14.27 -4.44 -9.94
CA ARG A 136 15.09 -3.22 -9.81
C ARG A 136 14.61 -2.30 -8.68
N VAL A 137 13.30 -2.21 -8.48
CA VAL A 137 12.71 -1.38 -7.42
C VAL A 137 12.89 -2.06 -6.06
N TYR A 138 12.87 -3.39 -6.03
CA TYR A 138 13.06 -4.17 -4.80
C TYR A 138 14.51 -4.15 -4.33
N GLU A 139 15.45 -4.22 -5.26
CA GLU A 139 16.88 -4.02 -5.01
C GLU A 139 17.11 -2.64 -4.41
N THR A 140 16.59 -1.58 -5.03
CA THR A 140 16.67 -0.21 -4.47
C THR A 140 16.04 -0.10 -3.07
N ALA A 141 14.88 -0.70 -2.84
CA ALA A 141 14.26 -0.71 -1.51
C ALA A 141 15.12 -1.43 -0.46
N GLU A 142 15.75 -2.55 -0.83
CA GLU A 142 16.65 -3.31 0.04
C GLU A 142 17.93 -2.51 0.36
N GLU A 143 18.53 -1.86 -0.64
CA GLU A 143 19.71 -1.00 -0.48
C GLU A 143 19.43 0.23 0.41
N LEU A 144 18.25 0.83 0.26
CA LEU A 144 17.78 1.94 1.09
C LEU A 144 17.37 1.49 2.51
N GLY A 145 17.25 0.18 2.74
CA GLY A 145 16.85 -0.40 4.03
C GLY A 145 15.40 -0.11 4.43
N ILE A 146 14.53 0.16 3.46
CA ILE A 146 13.11 0.44 3.69
C ILE A 146 12.24 -0.80 3.42
N PRO A 147 11.10 -0.97 4.13
CA PRO A 147 10.17 -2.07 3.85
C PRO A 147 9.35 -1.83 2.58
N ILE A 148 8.92 -2.92 1.94
CA ILE A 148 7.85 -2.90 0.94
C ILE A 148 6.58 -3.49 1.55
N LEU A 149 5.46 -2.78 1.40
CA LEU A 149 4.13 -3.32 1.64
C LEU A 149 3.47 -3.63 0.29
N PHE A 150 3.13 -4.89 0.07
CA PHE A 150 2.31 -5.31 -1.07
C PHE A 150 0.86 -5.42 -0.63
N HIS A 151 -0.03 -4.81 -1.41
CA HIS A 151 -1.44 -5.18 -1.35
C HIS A 151 -1.57 -6.65 -1.74
N THR A 152 -2.03 -7.49 -0.81
CA THR A 152 -2.31 -8.91 -1.10
C THR A 152 -3.76 -9.25 -0.81
N GLY A 153 -4.23 -10.37 -1.37
CA GLY A 153 -5.62 -10.75 -1.31
C GLY A 153 -6.49 -10.05 -2.36
N THR A 154 -7.77 -9.92 -2.04
CA THR A 154 -8.77 -9.27 -2.88
C THR A 154 -8.69 -7.75 -2.81
N THR A 155 -9.46 -7.07 -3.65
CA THR A 155 -9.68 -5.62 -3.60
C THR A 155 -11.16 -5.30 -3.79
N GLY A 156 -11.63 -4.24 -3.13
CA GLY A 156 -12.98 -3.71 -3.34
C GLY A 156 -13.10 -2.92 -4.65
N VAL A 157 -11.98 -2.50 -5.24
CA VAL A 157 -11.98 -1.73 -6.50
C VAL A 157 -12.39 -2.67 -7.64
N GLY A 158 -13.42 -2.27 -8.39
CA GLY A 158 -14.05 -3.10 -9.42
C GLY A 158 -15.06 -4.12 -8.89
N ALA A 159 -15.23 -4.27 -7.58
CA ALA A 159 -16.17 -5.24 -7.01
C ALA A 159 -17.62 -4.93 -7.41
N GLY A 160 -18.31 -5.93 -7.95
CA GLY A 160 -19.69 -5.80 -8.43
C GLY A 160 -19.85 -5.06 -9.76
N MET A 161 -18.76 -4.60 -10.37
CA MET A 161 -18.75 -4.03 -11.72
C MET A 161 -18.64 -5.14 -12.77
N GLU A 162 -19.10 -4.87 -13.99
CA GLU A 162 -19.00 -5.81 -15.11
C GLU A 162 -17.55 -6.24 -15.34
N GLY A 163 -17.30 -7.55 -15.33
CA GLY A 163 -15.95 -8.13 -15.47
C GLY A 163 -14.93 -7.68 -14.41
N GLY A 164 -15.36 -7.14 -13.27
CA GLY A 164 -14.45 -6.56 -12.28
C GLY A 164 -13.69 -5.33 -12.79
N TYR A 165 -14.22 -4.65 -13.82
CA TYR A 165 -13.53 -3.59 -14.56
C TYR A 165 -12.19 -4.04 -15.18
N GLY A 166 -12.03 -5.34 -15.45
CA GLY A 166 -10.79 -5.91 -15.98
C GLY A 166 -9.66 -6.03 -14.94
N ILE A 167 -9.92 -5.73 -13.67
CA ILE A 167 -8.93 -5.84 -12.58
C ILE A 167 -8.74 -7.31 -12.24
N LEU A 168 -7.49 -7.77 -12.33
CA LEU A 168 -7.15 -9.17 -12.06
C LEU A 168 -6.79 -9.36 -10.58
N LEU A 169 -7.63 -10.11 -9.86
CA LEU A 169 -7.34 -10.50 -8.47
C LEU A 169 -6.10 -11.38 -8.35
N ASP A 170 -5.74 -12.10 -9.43
CA ASP A 170 -4.53 -12.93 -9.49
C ASP A 170 -3.28 -12.13 -9.07
N TYR A 171 -3.14 -10.88 -9.52
CA TYR A 171 -2.00 -10.02 -9.14
C TYR A 171 -1.83 -9.84 -7.63
N GLY A 172 -2.90 -9.96 -6.84
CA GLY A 172 -2.88 -9.89 -5.39
C GLY A 172 -2.54 -11.19 -4.66
N ARG A 173 -2.32 -12.31 -5.36
CA ARG A 173 -2.09 -13.60 -4.69
C ARG A 173 -0.80 -13.57 -3.85
N PRO A 174 -0.85 -13.93 -2.56
CA PRO A 174 0.31 -13.92 -1.68
C PRO A 174 1.47 -14.79 -2.15
N ILE A 175 1.19 -15.88 -2.89
CA ILE A 175 2.25 -16.76 -3.40
C ILE A 175 3.29 -16.03 -4.26
N TYR A 176 2.95 -14.91 -4.90
CA TYR A 176 3.92 -14.14 -5.69
C TYR A 176 4.97 -13.43 -4.84
N VAL A 177 4.72 -13.23 -3.54
CA VAL A 177 5.70 -12.68 -2.59
C VAL A 177 6.79 -13.71 -2.27
N ASP A 178 6.53 -15.01 -2.40
CA ASP A 178 7.50 -16.08 -2.11
C ASP A 178 8.83 -15.89 -2.87
N LYS A 179 8.72 -15.65 -4.18
CA LYS A 179 9.88 -15.42 -5.05
C LYS A 179 10.63 -14.14 -4.68
N VAL A 180 9.90 -13.06 -4.39
CA VAL A 180 10.50 -11.78 -3.98
C VAL A 180 11.30 -11.96 -2.70
N ALA A 181 10.71 -12.57 -1.68
CA ALA A 181 11.38 -12.83 -0.40
C ALA A 181 12.61 -13.73 -0.54
N ALA A 182 12.57 -14.72 -1.45
CA ALA A 182 13.71 -15.58 -1.75
C ALA A 182 14.85 -14.85 -2.49
N SER A 183 14.50 -13.93 -3.39
CA SER A 183 15.49 -13.14 -4.16
C SER A 183 16.12 -12.01 -3.35
N PHE A 184 15.38 -11.43 -2.40
CA PHE A 184 15.81 -10.28 -1.58
C PHE A 184 15.73 -10.62 -0.09
N PRO A 185 16.65 -11.45 0.44
CA PRO A 185 16.55 -12.01 1.79
C PRO A 185 16.74 -10.98 2.92
N ARG A 186 17.23 -9.76 2.63
CA ARG A 186 17.35 -8.68 3.63
C ARG A 186 16.19 -7.69 3.55
N LEU A 187 15.43 -7.69 2.46
CA LEU A 187 14.28 -6.82 2.27
C LEU A 187 13.15 -7.21 3.22
N LYS A 188 12.64 -6.25 4.00
CA LYS A 188 11.44 -6.46 4.82
C LYS A 188 10.21 -6.33 3.94
N ILE A 189 9.35 -7.35 3.95
CA ILE A 189 8.14 -7.38 3.13
C ILE A 189 6.92 -7.53 4.02
N ILE A 190 5.90 -6.70 3.79
CA ILE A 190 4.62 -6.74 4.49
C ILE A 190 3.53 -7.13 3.48
N MET A 191 2.81 -8.22 3.74
CA MET A 191 1.63 -8.64 2.99
C MET A 191 0.38 -8.06 3.66
N ALA A 192 -0.35 -7.21 2.94
CA ALA A 192 -1.56 -6.61 3.50
C ALA A 192 -2.78 -7.54 3.47
N HIS A 193 -3.73 -7.27 4.35
CA HIS A 193 -5.06 -7.87 4.36
C HIS A 193 -5.09 -9.37 4.59
N PHE A 194 -4.10 -9.89 5.31
CA PHE A 194 -3.97 -11.31 5.61
C PHE A 194 -3.98 -12.23 4.37
N GLY A 195 -3.80 -11.67 3.17
CA GLY A 195 -3.91 -12.37 1.90
C GLY A 195 -5.31 -12.87 1.53
N TRP A 196 -6.39 -12.41 2.18
CA TRP A 196 -7.75 -12.94 1.97
C TRP A 196 -8.19 -12.91 0.49
N PRO A 197 -8.71 -14.01 -0.11
CA PRO A 197 -9.07 -15.29 0.52
C PRO A 197 -7.95 -16.34 0.53
N TRP A 198 -6.78 -16.04 -0.03
CA TRP A 198 -5.62 -16.93 -0.08
C TRP A 198 -4.75 -16.83 1.18
N TYR A 199 -5.38 -16.73 2.35
CA TYR A 199 -4.65 -16.58 3.61
C TYR A 199 -3.76 -17.78 3.92
N GLU A 200 -4.08 -18.98 3.43
CA GLU A 200 -3.22 -20.16 3.53
C GLU A 200 -1.89 -19.95 2.80
N GLU A 201 -1.89 -19.30 1.63
CA GLU A 201 -0.66 -18.92 0.92
C GLU A 201 0.13 -17.88 1.73
N ALA A 202 -0.55 -16.86 2.26
CA ALA A 202 0.09 -15.83 3.06
C ALA A 202 0.76 -16.43 4.30
N LEU A 203 0.06 -17.32 5.03
CA LEU A 203 0.59 -18.04 6.18
C LEU A 203 1.79 -18.91 5.81
N ALA A 204 1.69 -19.68 4.72
CA ALA A 204 2.79 -20.53 4.26
C ALA A 204 4.04 -19.72 3.96
N VAL A 205 3.90 -18.59 3.24
CA VAL A 205 5.03 -17.69 2.92
C VAL A 205 5.60 -17.06 4.20
N ALA A 206 4.78 -16.48 5.07
CA ALA A 206 5.26 -15.82 6.28
C ALA A 206 5.90 -16.79 7.30
N MET A 207 5.42 -18.03 7.39
CA MET A 207 6.04 -19.07 8.21
C MET A 207 7.39 -19.52 7.65
N HIS A 208 7.54 -19.52 6.32
CA HIS A 208 8.77 -19.99 5.67
C HIS A 208 9.83 -18.89 5.54
N LYS A 209 9.45 -17.63 5.33
CA LYS A 209 10.37 -16.51 5.02
C LYS A 209 10.56 -15.61 6.24
N ALA A 210 11.77 -15.57 6.79
CA ALA A 210 12.09 -14.80 7.99
C ALA A 210 11.93 -13.27 7.85
N ASN A 211 11.85 -12.78 6.61
CA ASN A 211 11.74 -11.35 6.26
C ASN A 211 10.33 -10.94 5.80
N VAL A 212 9.34 -11.83 5.89
CA VAL A 212 7.96 -11.56 5.48
C VAL A 212 7.04 -11.45 6.70
N TYR A 213 6.23 -10.39 6.72
CA TYR A 213 5.27 -10.06 7.76
C TYR A 213 3.87 -9.97 7.14
N ILE A 214 2.83 -10.12 7.97
CA ILE A 214 1.43 -9.99 7.56
C ILE A 214 0.79 -8.87 8.38
N ASP A 215 0.11 -7.94 7.72
CA ASP A 215 -0.82 -7.03 8.39
C ASP A 215 -2.23 -7.63 8.47
N LEU A 216 -2.98 -7.23 9.51
CA LEU A 216 -4.33 -7.71 9.80
C LEU A 216 -5.41 -6.72 9.36
N SER A 217 -5.08 -5.76 8.49
CA SER A 217 -6.02 -4.72 8.08
C SER A 217 -7.14 -5.26 7.20
N GLY A 218 -8.36 -4.76 7.34
CA GLY A 218 -9.49 -5.22 6.51
C GLY A 218 -9.85 -6.70 6.67
N TRP A 219 -9.36 -7.34 7.75
CA TRP A 219 -9.77 -8.69 8.15
C TRP A 219 -10.98 -8.60 9.11
N ALA A 220 -12.07 -9.27 8.72
CA ALA A 220 -13.41 -9.28 9.33
C ALA A 220 -14.37 -8.15 8.92
#